data_AF-U7UNC5-F1
#
_entry.id   AF-U7UNC5-F1
#
_cell.length_a   1.000
_cell.length_b   1.000
_cell.length_c   1.000
_cell.angle_alpha   90.00
_cell.angle_beta   90.00
_cell.angle_gamma   90.00
#
_symmetry.space_group_name_H-M   'P 1'
#
loop_
_entity.id
_entity.type
_entity.pdbx_description
1 polymer ?
#
loop_
_entity_poly.entity_id
_entity_poly.type
_entity_poly.pdbx_seq_one_letter_code
_entity_poly.pdbx_strand_id
1 'polypeptide(L)'
;MPLTEKQRRFVDYYIETGNASEAARRAGYKFENADVMGRENLRKPTVKAAIAERLKVLEDARIAKADEVLEFLTATLRGQVPEPHVVVEGTGEGCSKARILETAPSVRDRIEAG
;
A
#
# COMPACT_ATOMS: atom_id res chain seq x y z
N MET A 1 17.94 20.34 -7.49
CA MET A 1 19.14 19.47 -7.41
C MET A 1 18.69 18.06 -7.08
N PRO A 2 19.26 17.02 -7.71
CA PRO A 2 18.93 15.63 -7.41
C PRO A 2 19.40 15.21 -6.01
N LEU A 3 18.72 14.25 -5.40
CA LEU A 3 19.08 13.71 -4.08
C LEU A 3 20.41 12.96 -4.17
N THR A 4 21.33 13.24 -3.24
CA THR A 4 22.55 12.44 -3.10
C THR A 4 22.24 11.06 -2.52
N GLU A 5 23.11 10.08 -2.75
CA GLU A 5 22.94 8.71 -2.23
C GLU A 5 22.76 8.67 -0.69
N LYS A 6 23.53 9.48 0.04
CA LYS A 6 23.39 9.59 1.50
C LYS A 6 22.05 10.16 1.93
N GLN A 7 21.52 11.13 1.17
CA GLN A 7 20.20 11.69 1.43
C GLN A 7 19.09 10.70 1.09
N ARG A 8 19.25 9.87 0.05
CA ARG A 8 18.29 8.79 -0.25
C ARG A 8 18.16 7.82 0.91
N ARG A 9 19.31 7.29 1.38
CA ARG A 9 19.36 6.42 2.55
C ARG A 9 18.77 7.06 3.80
N PHE A 10 19.05 8.35 4.00
CA PHE A 10 18.46 9.11 5.11
C PHE A 10 16.93 9.14 5.04
N VAL A 11 16.35 9.41 3.86
CA VAL A 11 14.91 9.42 3.66
C VAL A 11 14.31 8.05 3.98
N ASP A 12 14.91 6.98 3.45
CA ASP A 12 14.41 5.62 3.66
C ASP A 12 14.42 5.24 5.15
N TYR A 13 15.54 5.46 5.87
CA TYR A 13 15.62 5.17 7.30
C TYR A 13 14.77 6.12 8.17
N TYR A 14 14.56 7.36 7.74
CA TYR A 14 13.71 8.31 8.47
C TYR A 14 12.24 7.88 8.42
N ILE A 15 11.78 7.36 7.27
CA ILE A 15 10.43 6.83 7.13
C ILE A 15 10.24 5.56 7.97
N GLU A 16 11.27 4.71 8.05
CA GLU A 16 11.25 3.50 8.89
C GLU A 16 11.23 3.81 10.40
N THR A 17 12.09 4.73 10.85
CA THR A 17 12.35 4.94 12.29
C THR A 17 11.63 6.14 12.90
N GLY A 18 11.17 7.09 12.09
CA GLY A 18 10.62 8.37 12.54
C GLY A 18 11.64 9.28 13.28
N ASN A 19 12.91 8.89 13.33
CA ASN A 19 13.95 9.55 14.13
C ASN A 19 15.08 10.07 13.23
N ALA A 20 15.24 11.39 13.16
CA ALA A 20 16.24 12.04 12.32
C ALA A 20 17.68 11.69 12.68
N SER A 21 17.97 11.56 13.97
CA SER A 21 19.30 11.22 14.46
C SER A 21 19.69 9.79 14.09
N GLU A 22 18.77 8.85 14.33
CA GLU A 22 18.99 7.44 14.01
C GLU A 22 19.08 7.22 12.50
N ALA A 23 18.19 7.86 11.73
CA ALA A 23 18.24 7.83 10.27
C ALA A 23 19.56 8.38 9.72
N ALA A 24 20.09 9.46 10.29
CA ALA A 24 21.39 10.01 9.90
C ALA A 24 22.55 9.05 10.23
N ARG A 25 22.53 8.37 11.38
CA ARG A 25 23.54 7.36 11.73
C ARG A 25 23.54 6.21 10.71
N ARG A 26 22.36 5.65 10.43
CA ARG A 26 22.21 4.53 9.47
C ARG A 26 22.53 4.94 8.04
N ALA A 27 22.25 6.18 7.66
CA ALA A 27 22.58 6.73 6.34
C ALA A 27 24.09 7.01 6.13
N GLY A 28 24.93 6.81 7.15
CA GLY A 28 26.38 6.97 7.06
C GLY A 28 26.86 8.42 7.27
N TYR A 29 26.12 9.21 8.05
CA TYR A 29 26.62 10.46 8.62
C TYR A 29 27.47 10.18 9.86
N LYS A 30 28.45 11.06 10.13
CA LYS A 30 29.35 10.90 11.29
C LYS A 30 28.53 10.85 12.58
N PHE A 31 28.78 9.84 13.41
CA PHE A 31 28.00 9.57 14.62
C PHE A 31 27.89 10.78 15.56
N GLU A 32 29.00 11.46 15.80
CA GLU A 32 29.10 12.65 16.67
C GLU A 32 28.19 13.81 16.24
N ASN A 33 27.89 13.90 14.93
CA ASN A 33 27.10 14.99 14.35
C ASN A 33 25.78 14.52 13.75
N ALA A 34 25.37 13.27 13.97
CA ALA A 34 24.19 12.71 13.33
C ALA A 34 22.91 13.47 13.69
N ASP A 35 22.80 13.97 14.91
CA ASP A 35 21.65 14.78 15.36
C ASP A 35 21.53 16.10 14.58
N VAL A 36 22.66 16.79 14.42
CA VAL A 36 22.74 18.07 13.70
C VAL A 36 22.49 17.84 12.21
N MET A 37 23.13 16.84 11.63
CA MET A 37 22.99 16.47 10.21
C MET A 37 21.56 16.01 9.88
N GLY A 38 20.92 15.25 10.78
CA GLY A 38 19.54 14.83 10.63
C GLY A 38 18.58 16.02 10.60
N ARG A 39 18.72 16.96 11.55
CA ARG A 39 17.93 18.21 11.56
C ARG A 39 18.18 19.07 10.34
N GLU A 40 19.43 19.18 9.89
CA GLU A 40 19.78 19.93 8.69
C GLU A 40 19.15 19.29 7.44
N ASN A 41 19.25 17.97 7.29
CA ASN A 41 18.61 17.24 6.20
C ASN A 41 17.10 17.46 6.19
N LEU A 42 16.44 17.41 7.35
CA LEU A 42 15.00 17.71 7.43
C LEU A 42 14.66 19.15 7.05
N ARG A 43 15.60 20.11 7.10
CA ARG A 43 15.37 21.49 6.64
C ARG A 43 15.56 21.66 5.13
N LYS A 44 16.31 20.77 4.47
CA LYS A 44 16.58 20.86 3.03
C LYS A 44 15.28 20.59 2.25
N PRO A 45 14.83 21.51 1.36
CA PRO A 45 13.59 21.34 0.61
C PRO A 45 13.54 20.06 -0.22
N THR A 46 14.67 19.66 -0.80
CA THR A 46 14.79 18.44 -1.61
C THR A 46 14.52 17.17 -0.80
N VAL A 47 15.03 17.11 0.43
CA VAL A 47 14.82 15.96 1.33
C VAL A 47 13.39 15.93 1.84
N LYS A 48 12.82 17.09 2.21
CA LYS A 48 11.40 17.18 2.60
C LYS A 48 10.47 16.71 1.49
N ALA A 49 10.72 17.14 0.25
CA ALA A 49 9.94 16.72 -0.91
C ALA A 49 10.01 15.19 -1.10
N ALA A 50 11.20 14.61 -1.01
CA ALA A 50 11.39 13.16 -1.14
C ALA A 50 10.70 12.37 -0.02
N ILE A 51 10.72 12.85 1.23
CA ILE A 51 9.98 12.24 2.34
C ILE A 51 8.47 12.30 2.07
N ALA A 52 7.95 13.46 1.68
CA ALA A 52 6.53 13.64 1.40
C ALA A 52 6.05 12.75 0.25
N GLU A 53 6.83 12.65 -0.83
CA GLU A 53 6.54 11.78 -1.97
C GLU A 53 6.48 10.31 -1.55
N ARG A 54 7.49 9.82 -0.81
CA ARG A 54 7.52 8.44 -0.33
C ARG A 54 6.39 8.12 0.64
N LEU A 55 6.07 9.04 1.55
CA LEU A 55 4.93 8.89 2.46
C LEU A 55 3.61 8.83 1.70
N LYS A 56 3.45 9.67 0.67
CA LYS A 56 2.26 9.63 -0.20
C LYS A 56 2.15 8.30 -0.94
N VAL A 57 3.24 7.76 -1.47
CA VAL A 57 3.24 6.43 -2.10
C VAL A 57 2.85 5.33 -1.09
N LEU A 58 3.35 5.39 0.15
CA LEU A 58 3.00 4.43 1.20
C LEU A 58 1.55 4.57 1.67
N GLU A 59 1.03 5.79 1.74
CA GLU A 59 -0.36 6.09 2.04
C GLU A 59 -1.27 5.54 0.94
N ASP A 60 -0.95 5.83 -0.32
CA ASP A 60 -1.65 5.33 -1.51
C ASP A 60 -1.63 3.79 -1.57
N ALA A 61 -0.55 3.14 -1.14
CA ALA A 61 -0.47 1.68 -1.11
C ALA A 61 -1.22 1.03 0.06
N ARG A 62 -1.46 1.77 1.14
CA ARG A 62 -2.08 1.24 2.38
C ARG A 62 -3.58 1.51 2.44
N ILE A 63 -4.04 2.60 1.84
CA ILE A 63 -5.43 3.06 1.91
C ILE A 63 -5.97 3.10 0.49
N ALA A 64 -7.02 2.32 0.21
CA ALA A 64 -7.80 2.50 -1.00
C ALA A 64 -8.37 3.93 -1.00
N LYS A 65 -8.01 4.72 -2.01
CA LYS A 65 -8.53 6.07 -2.15
C LYS A 65 -10.04 6.02 -2.38
N ALA A 66 -10.73 7.11 -2.06
CA ALA A 66 -12.17 7.22 -2.31
C ALA A 66 -12.53 6.85 -3.77
N ASP A 67 -11.70 7.26 -4.74
CA ASP A 67 -11.90 6.90 -6.15
C ASP A 67 -11.74 5.40 -6.41
N GLU A 68 -10.73 4.75 -5.82
CA GLU A 68 -10.51 3.29 -5.96
C GLU A 68 -11.66 2.49 -5.30
N VAL A 69 -12.19 2.98 -4.18
CA VAL A 69 -13.38 2.41 -3.54
C VAL A 69 -14.60 2.56 -4.44
N LEU A 70 -14.82 3.74 -5.04
CA LEU A 70 -15.93 4.00 -5.94
C LEU A 70 -15.82 3.18 -7.24
N GLU A 71 -14.62 3.02 -7.79
CA GLU A 71 -14.36 2.15 -8.94
C GLU A 71 -14.68 0.70 -8.61
N PHE A 72 -14.25 0.20 -7.45
CA PHE A 72 -14.56 -1.15 -7.00
C PHE A 72 -16.07 -1.37 -6.80
N LEU A 73 -16.77 -0.43 -6.15
CA LEU A 73 -18.23 -0.49 -5.97
C LEU A 73 -18.94 -0.48 -7.33
N THR A 74 -18.49 0.37 -8.25
CA THR A 74 -19.03 0.44 -9.62
C THR A 74 -18.82 -0.87 -10.38
N ALA A 75 -17.63 -1.46 -10.29
CA ALA A 75 -17.32 -2.75 -10.90
C ALA A 75 -18.19 -3.87 -10.30
N THR A 76 -18.40 -3.84 -8.98
CA THR A 76 -19.28 -4.79 -8.27
C THR A 76 -20.72 -4.65 -8.76
N LEU A 77 -21.26 -3.44 -8.79
CA LEU A 77 -22.59 -3.12 -9.30
C LEU A 77 -22.79 -3.57 -10.77
N ARG A 78 -21.75 -3.45 -11.60
CA ARG A 78 -21.74 -3.92 -13.00
C ARG A 78 -21.50 -5.42 -13.16
N GLY A 79 -21.23 -6.12 -12.07
CA GLY A 79 -20.97 -7.56 -12.03
C GLY A 79 -19.63 -7.98 -12.66
N GLN A 80 -18.65 -7.08 -12.66
CA GLN A 80 -17.33 -7.30 -13.26
C GLN A 80 -16.30 -7.87 -12.28
N VAL A 81 -16.64 -7.93 -11.00
CA VAL A 81 -15.80 -8.53 -9.95
C VAL A 81 -16.15 -10.02 -9.84
N PRO A 82 -15.26 -10.96 -10.16
CA PRO A 82 -15.55 -12.38 -10.01
C PRO A 82 -15.61 -12.76 -8.53
N GLU A 83 -16.64 -13.49 -8.14
CA GLU A 83 -16.83 -14.05 -6.82
C GLU A 83 -16.67 -15.58 -6.86
N PRO A 84 -15.79 -16.17 -6.03
CA PRO A 84 -15.62 -17.61 -5.98
C PRO A 84 -16.74 -18.28 -5.19
N HIS A 85 -17.52 -19.13 -5.84
CA HIS A 85 -18.53 -19.97 -5.19
C HIS A 85 -18.09 -21.43 -5.13
N VAL A 86 -18.29 -22.05 -3.97
CA VAL A 86 -18.12 -23.50 -3.81
C VAL A 86 -19.38 -24.18 -4.30
N VAL A 87 -19.27 -24.92 -5.40
CA VAL A 87 -20.35 -25.72 -5.97
C VAL A 87 -20.08 -27.18 -5.66
N VAL A 88 -21.09 -27.86 -5.13
CA VAL A 88 -21.06 -29.30 -4.86
C VAL A 88 -21.81 -30.00 -5.99
N GLU A 89 -21.09 -30.78 -6.78
CA GLU A 89 -21.68 -31.58 -7.87
C GLU A 89 -21.77 -33.04 -7.47
N GLY A 90 -22.94 -33.64 -7.67
CA GLY A 90 -23.15 -35.07 -7.48
C GLY A 90 -22.43 -35.85 -8.57
N THR A 91 -21.51 -36.73 -8.19
CA THR A 91 -20.74 -37.56 -9.13
C THR A 91 -21.37 -38.94 -9.36
N GLY A 92 -22.54 -39.20 -8.78
CA GLY A 92 -23.16 -40.53 -8.71
C GLY A 92 -22.78 -41.30 -7.44
N GLU A 93 -23.47 -42.42 -7.18
CA GLU A 93 -23.19 -43.35 -6.06
C GLU A 93 -23.25 -42.73 -4.64
N GLY A 94 -23.99 -41.63 -4.47
CA GLY A 94 -24.03 -40.91 -3.19
C GLY A 94 -22.76 -40.12 -2.88
N CYS A 95 -21.84 -40.01 -3.83
CA CYS A 95 -20.62 -39.22 -3.71
C CYS A 95 -20.80 -37.82 -4.32
N SER A 96 -20.09 -36.84 -3.76
CA SER A 96 -20.11 -35.45 -4.21
C SER A 96 -18.69 -34.89 -4.27
N LYS A 97 -18.43 -34.04 -5.26
CA LYS A 97 -17.14 -33.34 -5.41
C LYS A 97 -17.39 -31.83 -5.31
N ALA A 98 -16.63 -31.17 -4.44
CA ALA A 98 -16.63 -29.71 -4.35
C ALA A 98 -15.67 -29.12 -5.38
N ARG A 99 -16.12 -28.08 -6.09
CA ARG A 99 -15.28 -27.26 -6.98
C ARG A 99 -15.51 -25.78 -6.71
N ILE A 100 -14.47 -24.97 -6.90
CA ILE A 100 -14.59 -23.50 -6.87
C ILE A 100 -14.93 -23.04 -8.29
N LEU A 101 -16.04 -22.31 -8.42
CA LEU A 101 -16.48 -21.69 -9.67
C LEU A 101 -16.50 -20.17 -9.47
N GLU A 102 -15.79 -19.44 -10.32
CA GLU A 102 -15.86 -17.98 -10.33
C GLU A 102 -17.11 -17.54 -11.10
N THR A 103 -18.02 -16.82 -10.46
CA THR A 103 -19.20 -16.24 -11.10
C THR A 103 -19.28 -14.74 -10.84
N ALA A 104 -20.13 -14.03 -11.59
CA ALA A 104 -20.39 -12.62 -11.29
C ALA A 104 -21.01 -12.47 -9.88
N PRO A 105 -20.87 -11.31 -9.21
CA PRO A 105 -21.44 -11.04 -7.89
C PRO A 105 -22.95 -11.26 -7.89
N SER A 106 -23.52 -11.70 -6.77
CA SER A 106 -24.96 -11.94 -6.70
C SER A 106 -25.76 -10.64 -6.78
N VAL A 107 -27.06 -10.74 -7.10
CA VAL A 107 -27.96 -9.57 -7.11
C VAL A 107 -28.01 -8.89 -5.74
N ARG A 108 -27.91 -9.69 -4.66
CA ARG A 108 -27.89 -9.18 -3.29
C ARG A 108 -26.64 -8.34 -3.04
N ASP A 109 -25.46 -8.84 -3.41
CA ASP A 109 -24.19 -8.15 -3.17
C ASP A 109 -24.10 -6.87 -4.00
N ARG A 110 -24.75 -6.84 -5.18
CA ARG A 110 -24.90 -5.61 -5.97
C ARG A 110 -25.81 -4.60 -5.28
N ILE A 111 -26.90 -5.03 -4.65
CA ILE A 111 -27.82 -4.12 -3.95
C ILE A 111 -27.17 -3.56 -2.68
N GLU A 112 -26.42 -4.38 -1.94
CA GLU A 112 -25.70 -3.96 -0.72
C GLU A 112 -24.52 -3.01 -1.03
N ALA A 113 -24.03 -2.98 -2.27
CA ALA A 113 -22.97 -2.07 -2.72
C ALA A 113 -23.46 -0.67 -3.15
N GLY A 114 -24.77 -0.44 -3.25
CA GLY A 114 -25.38 0.85 -3.63
C GLY A 114 -25.89 1.64 -2.44
#